data_AF-A0A3P7VEC4-F1
#
_entry.id   AF-A0A3P7VEC4-F1
#
_cell.length_a   1.000
_cell.length_b   1.000
_cell.length_c   1.000
_cell.angle_alpha   90.00
_cell.angle_beta   90.00
_cell.angle_gamma   90.00
#
_symmetry.space_group_name_H-M   'P 1'
#
loop_
_entity.id
_entity.type
_entity.pdbx_description
1 polymer ?
#
loop_
_entity_poly.entity_id
_entity_poly.type
_entity_poly.pdbx_seq_one_letter_code
_entity_poly.pdbx_strand_id
1 'polypeptide(L)'
;MIVKISISALRLPCYSCMSPYLEDHYPYISHLYRKPLSFDPHCDRNNLDRSYLFVKNCSDMCVTLRINDVVGGRRRHGYVRGCLSDIHGYNHSLIRALADQSGCLDTTARQLFMPTALRQELEPSRLAICGCHSNLCNSSPNPLVPLTSVLGLASAVVLVLLLRSTTF
;
A
#
# COMPACT_ATOMS: atom_id res chain seq x y z
N MET A 1 18.34 -9.56 -19.47
CA MET A 1 17.16 -10.28 -18.93
C MET A 1 16.10 -9.25 -18.61
N ILE A 2 15.13 -9.08 -19.51
CA ILE A 2 13.98 -8.19 -19.30
C ILE A 2 12.93 -9.03 -18.58
N VAL A 3 12.74 -8.79 -17.28
CA VAL A 3 11.60 -9.37 -16.56
C VAL A 3 10.36 -8.61 -17.02
N LYS A 4 9.77 -9.09 -18.12
CA LYS A 4 8.42 -8.75 -18.56
C LYS A 4 7.47 -9.38 -17.54
N ILE A 5 7.03 -8.59 -16.55
CA ILE A 5 5.95 -9.01 -15.66
C ILE A 5 4.74 -9.30 -16.55
N SER A 6 4.31 -10.56 -16.54
CA SER A 6 3.33 -11.11 -17.45
C SER A 6 2.00 -10.35 -17.36
N ILE A 7 1.62 -9.69 -18.46
CA ILE A 7 0.27 -9.16 -18.70
C ILE A 7 -0.66 -10.34 -19.06
N SER A 8 -0.67 -11.38 -18.22
CA SER A 8 -1.69 -12.40 -18.28
C SER A 8 -2.91 -11.83 -17.58
N ALA A 9 -4.06 -11.89 -18.24
CA ALA A 9 -5.38 -11.55 -17.69
C ALA A 9 -5.77 -12.52 -16.55
N LEU A 10 -4.97 -12.57 -15.50
CA LEU A 10 -5.20 -13.35 -14.30
C LEU A 10 -6.01 -12.46 -13.37
N ARG A 11 -7.25 -12.83 -13.14
CA ARG A 11 -8.09 -12.21 -12.11
C ARG A 11 -7.36 -12.34 -10.77
N LEU A 12 -6.74 -11.24 -10.31
CA LEU A 12 -6.01 -11.18 -9.06
C LEU A 12 -6.98 -10.84 -7.93
N PRO A 13 -7.29 -11.77 -7.00
CA PRO A 13 -8.16 -11.48 -5.88
C PRO A 13 -7.49 -10.51 -4.91
N CYS A 14 -8.12 -9.38 -4.64
CA CYS A 14 -7.67 -8.36 -3.70
C CYS A 14 -8.82 -7.98 -2.75
N TYR A 15 -8.50 -7.59 -1.53
CA TYR A 15 -9.49 -7.02 -0.61
C TYR A 15 -9.99 -5.67 -1.13
N SER A 16 -11.29 -5.42 -1.03
CA SER A 16 -11.90 -4.14 -1.39
C SER A 16 -12.67 -3.56 -0.21
N CYS A 17 -12.03 -2.66 0.52
CA CYS A 17 -12.63 -1.96 1.64
C CYS A 17 -12.11 -0.53 1.75
N MET A 18 -12.87 0.30 2.43
CA MET A 18 -12.47 1.66 2.77
C MET A 18 -12.84 1.97 4.22
N SER A 19 -12.12 2.89 4.84
CA SER A 19 -12.43 3.36 6.19
C SER A 19 -13.84 3.93 6.29
N PRO A 20 -14.60 3.65 7.36
CA PRO A 20 -15.97 4.11 7.50
C PRO A 20 -16.09 5.65 7.53
N TYR A 21 -15.10 6.36 8.07
CA TYR A 21 -15.14 7.84 8.09
C TYR A 21 -15.06 8.46 6.68
N LEU A 22 -14.56 7.72 5.69
CA LEU A 22 -14.51 8.17 4.30
C LEU A 22 -15.87 8.02 3.60
N GLU A 23 -16.82 7.29 4.18
CA GLU A 23 -18.16 7.11 3.63
C GLU A 23 -18.89 8.45 3.50
N ASP A 24 -18.90 9.25 4.56
CA ASP A 24 -19.51 10.58 4.57
C ASP A 24 -18.87 11.55 3.57
N HIS A 25 -17.57 11.37 3.32
CA HIS A 25 -16.77 12.20 2.43
C HIS A 25 -16.77 11.67 0.98
N TYR A 26 -17.25 10.45 0.76
CA TYR A 26 -17.20 9.76 -0.53
C TYR A 26 -17.78 10.56 -1.69
N PRO A 27 -18.91 11.29 -1.57
CA PRO A 27 -19.44 12.11 -2.66
C PRO A 27 -18.42 13.09 -3.23
N TYR A 28 -17.57 13.67 -2.37
CA TYR A 28 -16.56 14.65 -2.76
C TYR A 28 -15.33 13.99 -3.41
N ILE A 29 -14.97 12.77 -3.00
CA ILE A 29 -13.78 12.05 -3.49
C ILE A 29 -14.11 10.99 -4.56
N SER A 30 -15.38 10.85 -4.93
CA SER A 30 -15.89 9.88 -5.91
C SER A 30 -15.29 10.02 -7.31
N HIS A 31 -14.76 11.19 -7.64
CA HIS A 31 -14.05 11.45 -8.90
C HIS A 31 -12.61 10.92 -8.91
N LEU A 32 -12.03 10.67 -7.72
CA LEU A 32 -10.67 10.17 -7.54
C LEU A 32 -10.65 8.67 -7.24
N TYR A 33 -11.68 8.17 -6.56
CA TYR A 33 -11.77 6.78 -6.12
C TYR A 33 -13.10 6.16 -6.53
N ARG A 34 -13.05 4.94 -7.04
CA ARG A 34 -14.23 4.08 -7.21
C ARG A 34 -14.71 3.56 -5.86
N LYS A 35 -16.02 3.39 -5.73
CA LYS A 35 -16.68 2.92 -4.50
C LYS A 35 -16.14 1.53 -4.12
N PRO A 36 -15.73 1.32 -2.85
CA PRO A 36 -15.34 0.00 -2.36
C PRO A 36 -16.55 -0.93 -2.26
N LEU A 37 -16.30 -2.23 -2.05
CA LEU A 37 -17.37 -3.20 -1.76
C LEU A 37 -17.98 -2.99 -0.36
N SER A 38 -17.18 -2.54 0.60
CA SER A 38 -17.67 -2.16 1.94
C SER A 38 -16.89 -0.99 2.53
N PHE A 39 -17.59 -0.20 3.35
CA PHE A 39 -17.01 0.72 4.31
C PHE A 39 -17.06 0.02 5.66
N ASP A 40 -15.89 -0.35 6.20
CA ASP A 40 -15.86 -1.24 7.36
C ASP A 40 -14.73 -0.84 8.33
N PRO A 41 -14.99 -0.73 9.65
CA PRO A 41 -13.97 -0.41 10.64
C PRO A 41 -12.82 -1.43 10.71
N HIS A 42 -13.02 -2.67 10.25
CA HIS A 42 -11.95 -3.66 10.16
C HIS A 42 -10.90 -3.27 9.11
N CYS A 43 -11.26 -2.44 8.12
CA CYS A 43 -10.34 -1.92 7.10
C CYS A 43 -9.24 -1.02 7.68
N ASP A 44 -9.51 -0.39 8.83
CA ASP A 44 -8.63 0.60 9.48
C ASP A 44 -7.45 -0.01 10.22
N ARG A 45 -7.42 -1.34 10.34
CA ARG A 45 -6.39 -2.06 11.09
C ARG A 45 -5.23 -2.42 10.17
N ASN A 46 -4.00 -2.34 10.71
CA ASN A 46 -2.81 -2.85 10.04
C ASN A 46 -2.89 -4.37 9.83
N ASN A 47 -3.47 -5.09 10.80
CA ASN A 47 -3.79 -6.50 10.69
C ASN A 47 -5.27 -6.66 10.39
N LEU A 48 -5.59 -6.92 9.11
CA LEU A 48 -6.96 -7.08 8.66
C LEU A 48 -7.56 -8.39 9.17
N ASP A 49 -8.78 -8.30 9.71
CA ASP A 49 -9.59 -9.48 9.96
C ASP A 49 -10.19 -9.95 8.62
N ARG A 50 -9.58 -11.00 8.06
CA ARG A 50 -9.87 -11.49 6.70
C ARG A 50 -11.30 -12.05 6.56
N SER A 51 -11.95 -12.34 7.68
CA SER A 51 -13.27 -12.98 7.77
C SER A 51 -14.40 -12.06 7.28
N TYR A 52 -14.24 -10.75 7.47
CA TYR A 52 -15.30 -9.76 7.24
C TYR A 52 -15.09 -8.92 5.97
N LEU A 53 -13.96 -9.11 5.28
CA LEU A 53 -13.60 -8.28 4.15
C LEU A 53 -13.98 -8.92 2.83
N PHE A 54 -14.65 -8.14 1.99
CA PHE A 54 -14.98 -8.56 0.65
C PHE A 54 -13.75 -8.57 -0.26
N VAL A 55 -13.73 -9.57 -1.15
CA VAL A 55 -12.68 -9.77 -2.14
C VAL A 55 -13.25 -9.47 -3.51
N LYS A 56 -12.47 -8.77 -4.34
CA LYS A 56 -12.76 -8.56 -5.76
C LYS A 56 -11.61 -8.99 -6.64
N ASN A 57 -11.94 -9.27 -7.89
CA ASN A 57 -10.96 -9.65 -8.90
C ASN A 57 -10.45 -8.42 -9.64
N CYS A 58 -9.17 -8.12 -9.48
CA CYS A 58 -8.44 -7.07 -10.19
C CYS A 58 -7.81 -7.61 -11.47
N SER A 59 -7.74 -6.78 -12.51
CA SER A 59 -6.98 -7.09 -13.74
C SER A 59 -5.53 -6.58 -13.67
N ASP A 60 -5.25 -5.70 -12.71
CA ASP A 60 -3.94 -5.06 -12.48
C ASP A 60 -3.30 -5.62 -11.19
N MET A 61 -2.80 -4.74 -10.31
CA MET A 61 -2.25 -5.08 -9.00
C MET A 61 -3.18 -4.70 -7.84
N CYS A 62 -3.02 -5.38 -6.71
CA CYS A 62 -3.65 -4.97 -5.46
C CYS A 62 -2.92 -3.76 -4.90
N VAL A 63 -3.68 -2.80 -4.37
CA VAL A 63 -3.13 -1.61 -3.72
C VAL A 63 -3.73 -1.40 -2.33
N THR A 64 -2.90 -0.86 -1.45
CA THR A 64 -3.30 -0.32 -0.15
C THR A 64 -2.84 1.13 -0.10
N LEU A 65 -3.77 2.05 0.01
CA LEU A 65 -3.52 3.47 0.23
C LEU A 65 -3.80 3.81 1.69
N ARG A 66 -2.83 4.39 2.38
CA ARG A 66 -2.96 4.92 3.73
C ARG A 66 -3.00 6.44 3.66
N ILE A 67 -4.10 7.02 4.10
CA ILE A 67 -4.32 8.46 4.20
C ILE A 67 -3.98 8.87 5.63
N ASN A 68 -3.00 9.73 5.82
CA ASN A 68 -2.68 10.33 7.11
C ASN A 68 -3.26 11.75 7.14
N ASP A 69 -4.29 11.94 7.95
CA ASP A 69 -4.99 13.20 8.08
C ASP A 69 -4.92 13.73 9.52
N VAL A 70 -5.18 15.01 9.71
CA VAL A 70 -5.18 15.67 11.02
C VAL A 70 -6.52 16.36 11.22
N VAL A 71 -7.43 15.70 11.93
CA VAL A 71 -8.77 16.22 12.19
C VAL A 71 -8.82 16.69 13.64
N GLY A 72 -9.11 17.99 13.86
CA GLY A 72 -9.22 18.58 15.20
C GLY A 72 -7.94 18.45 16.04
N GLY A 73 -6.77 18.51 15.40
CA GLY A 73 -5.46 18.36 16.04
C GLY A 73 -5.05 16.92 16.38
N ARG A 74 -5.89 15.91 16.08
CA ARG A 74 -5.55 14.49 16.27
C ARG A 74 -5.26 13.82 14.93
N ARG A 75 -4.16 13.06 14.89
CA ARG A 75 -3.81 12.25 13.71
C ARG A 75 -4.84 11.14 13.54
N ARG A 76 -5.49 11.10 12.39
CA ARG A 76 -6.39 10.04 11.96
C ARG A 76 -5.80 9.36 10.72
N HIS A 77 -6.02 8.07 10.63
CA HIS A 77 -5.53 7.25 9.54
C HIS A 77 -6.72 6.67 8.83
N GLY A 78 -6.77 6.78 7.51
CA GLY A 78 -7.66 5.99 6.68
C GLY A 78 -6.92 5.06 5.77
N TYR A 79 -7.64 4.05 5.37
CA TYR A 79 -7.18 3.01 4.49
C TYR A 79 -8.18 2.86 3.36
N VAL A 80 -7.63 2.79 2.16
CA VAL A 80 -8.37 2.46 0.94
C VAL A 80 -7.67 1.25 0.34
N ARG A 81 -8.38 0.14 0.22
CA ARG A 81 -7.85 -1.12 -0.29
C ARG A 81 -8.66 -1.54 -1.50
N GLY A 82 -7.97 -1.96 -2.56
CA GLY A 82 -8.61 -2.36 -3.80
C GLY A 82 -7.61 -2.67 -4.91
N CYS A 83 -8.03 -2.42 -6.14
CA CYS A 83 -7.22 -2.47 -7.33
C CYS A 83 -6.61 -1.11 -7.62
N LEU A 84 -5.47 -1.08 -8.30
CA LEU A 84 -4.95 0.16 -8.88
C LEU A 84 -5.99 0.83 -9.82
N SER A 85 -6.77 0.03 -10.54
CA SER A 85 -7.83 0.48 -11.47
C SER A 85 -8.99 1.21 -10.80
N ASP A 86 -9.10 1.16 -9.46
CA ASP A 86 -10.11 1.92 -8.72
C ASP A 86 -9.67 3.35 -8.43
N ILE A 87 -8.39 3.67 -8.61
CA ILE A 87 -7.85 5.02 -8.44
C ILE A 87 -7.86 5.70 -9.81
N HIS A 88 -8.45 6.88 -9.89
CA HIS A 88 -8.58 7.66 -11.12
C HIS A 88 -7.57 8.81 -11.14
N GLY A 89 -7.01 9.11 -12.32
CA GLY A 89 -6.13 10.27 -12.50
C GLY A 89 -4.79 10.18 -11.75
N TYR A 90 -4.30 8.98 -11.46
CA TYR A 90 -3.01 8.80 -10.79
C TYR A 90 -1.82 9.09 -11.72
N ASN A 91 -0.69 9.45 -11.13
CA ASN A 91 0.56 9.66 -11.86
C ASN A 91 1.25 8.33 -12.18
N HIS A 92 1.21 7.93 -13.45
CA HIS A 92 1.80 6.67 -13.93
C HIS A 92 3.30 6.53 -13.62
N SER A 93 4.06 7.62 -13.59
CA SER A 93 5.49 7.60 -13.28
C SER A 93 5.73 7.21 -11.82
N LEU A 94 4.89 7.69 -10.91
CA LEU A 94 4.94 7.37 -9.49
C LEU A 94 4.58 5.89 -9.24
N ILE A 95 3.55 5.39 -9.93
CA ILE A 95 3.16 3.98 -9.85
C ILE A 95 4.22 3.05 -10.46
N ARG A 96 4.92 3.49 -11.51
CA ARG A 96 6.05 2.74 -12.07
C ARG A 96 7.18 2.61 -11.05
N ALA A 97 7.53 3.70 -10.36
CA ALA A 97 8.52 3.67 -9.28
C ALA A 97 8.09 2.73 -8.15
N LEU A 98 6.80 2.72 -7.80
CA LEU A 98 6.24 1.76 -6.83
C LEU A 98 6.35 0.31 -7.30
N ALA A 99 6.18 0.03 -8.59
CA ALA A 99 6.30 -1.33 -9.12
C ALA A 99 7.75 -1.83 -9.12
N ASP A 100 8.72 -0.93 -9.30
CA ASP A 100 10.16 -1.25 -9.27
C ASP A 100 10.70 -1.40 -7.82
N GLN A 101 10.05 -0.79 -6.83
CA GLN A 101 10.43 -0.84 -5.42
C GLN A 101 9.61 -1.89 -4.65
N SER A 102 10.27 -2.78 -3.91
CA SER A 102 9.59 -3.68 -2.97
C SER A 102 9.20 -2.92 -1.70
N GLY A 103 8.16 -2.09 -1.75
CA GLY A 103 7.88 -1.12 -0.68
C GLY A 103 6.52 -0.41 -0.77
N CYS A 104 6.27 0.42 0.25
CA CYS A 104 5.30 1.50 0.17
C CYS A 104 6.01 2.78 -0.20
N LEU A 105 5.38 3.61 -1.03
CA LEU A 105 5.85 4.93 -1.37
C LEU A 105 5.05 5.97 -0.60
N ASP A 106 5.75 6.74 0.24
CA ASP A 106 5.21 7.93 0.87
C ASP A 106 5.12 9.05 -0.16
N THR A 107 3.93 9.61 -0.32
CA THR A 107 3.61 10.65 -1.30
C THR A 107 2.58 11.63 -0.71
N THR A 108 2.23 12.66 -1.46
CA THR A 108 1.12 13.55 -1.12
C THR A 108 -0.03 13.33 -2.09
N ALA A 109 -1.24 13.71 -1.71
CA ALA A 109 -2.39 13.66 -2.61
C ALA A 109 -2.12 14.42 -3.94
N ARG A 110 -1.42 15.56 -3.87
CA ARG A 110 -1.01 16.36 -5.03
C ARG A 110 0.01 15.68 -5.96
N GLN A 111 0.84 14.78 -5.44
CA GLN A 111 1.82 14.04 -6.23
C GLN A 111 1.23 12.75 -6.80
N LEU A 112 0.33 12.11 -6.06
CA LEU A 112 -0.36 10.90 -6.49
C LEU A 112 -1.33 11.20 -7.64
N PHE A 113 -2.14 12.26 -7.51
CA PHE A 113 -3.11 12.66 -8.53
C PHE A 113 -2.50 13.71 -9.46
N MET A 114 -2.63 13.52 -10.77
CA MET A 114 -2.25 14.53 -11.75
C MET A 114 -3.11 15.79 -11.56
N PRO A 115 -2.51 16.99 -11.50
CA PRO A 115 -3.27 18.23 -11.44
C PRO A 115 -3.88 18.52 -12.82
N THR A 116 -4.97 17.84 -13.18
CA THR A 116 -5.81 18.30 -14.28
C THR A 116 -6.49 19.59 -13.86
N ALA A 117 -6.39 20.60 -14.72
CA ALA A 117 -6.54 22.04 -14.50
C ALA A 117 -7.90 22.56 -13.95
N LEU A 118 -8.75 21.72 -13.35
CA LEU A 118 -10.13 22.11 -13.03
C LEU A 118 -10.64 21.81 -11.62
N ARG A 119 -10.04 20.96 -10.78
CA ARG A 119 -10.66 20.68 -9.47
C ARG A 119 -9.73 20.35 -8.31
N GLN A 120 -10.19 20.87 -7.17
CA GLN A 120 -9.87 20.58 -5.79
C GLN A 120 -8.53 21.11 -5.30
N GLU A 121 -8.63 22.05 -4.36
CA GLU A 121 -7.75 22.17 -3.20
C GLU A 121 -7.62 20.77 -2.55
N LEU A 122 -6.85 19.87 -3.17
CA LEU A 122 -6.36 18.69 -2.46
C LEU A 122 -5.40 19.25 -1.43
N GLU A 123 -5.94 19.41 -0.23
CA GLU A 123 -5.16 19.66 0.98
C GLU A 123 -4.02 18.61 1.00
N PRO A 124 -2.79 18.96 1.40
CA PRO A 124 -1.66 18.04 1.35
C PRO A 124 -1.78 17.01 2.47
N SER A 125 -2.78 16.14 2.38
CA SER A 125 -2.87 14.92 3.17
C SER A 125 -1.67 14.05 2.77
N ARG A 126 -0.91 13.63 3.78
CA ARG A 126 0.23 12.73 3.58
C ARG A 126 -0.31 11.35 3.29
N LEU A 127 0.02 10.81 2.13
CA LEU A 127 -0.44 9.50 1.68
C LEU A 127 0.72 8.52 1.67
N ALA A 128 0.44 7.24 1.86
CA ALA A 128 1.39 6.17 1.59
C ALA A 128 0.68 5.13 0.73
N ILE A 129 1.24 4.82 -0.43
CA ILE A 129 0.68 3.83 -1.36
C ILE A 129 1.58 2.60 -1.43
N CYS A 130 1.00 1.43 -1.30
CA CYS A 130 1.69 0.14 -1.35
C CYS A 130 1.03 -0.71 -2.44
N GLY A 131 1.82 -1.38 -3.27
CA GLY A 131 1.34 -2.21 -4.38
C GLY A 131 1.92 -3.63 -4.32
N CYS A 132 1.15 -4.62 -4.76
CA CYS A 132 1.59 -6.01 -4.78
C CYS A 132 0.80 -6.85 -5.81
N HIS A 133 1.45 -7.91 -6.32
CA HIS A 133 0.96 -8.76 -7.41
C HIS A 133 0.61 -10.20 -6.95
N SER A 134 0.35 -10.42 -5.67
CA SER A 134 0.00 -11.74 -5.12
C SER A 134 -1.44 -11.77 -4.59
N ASN A 135 -2.02 -12.96 -4.54
CA ASN A 135 -3.40 -13.14 -4.07
C ASN A 135 -3.56 -12.60 -2.65
N LEU A 136 -4.52 -11.69 -2.44
CA LEU A 136 -4.89 -11.12 -1.14
C LEU A 136 -3.73 -10.45 -0.39
N CYS A 137 -2.71 -9.98 -1.12
CA CYS A 137 -1.50 -9.39 -0.55
C CYS A 137 -1.72 -8.03 0.10
N ASN A 138 -2.81 -7.34 -0.27
CA ASN A 138 -3.21 -6.08 0.34
C ASN A 138 -3.86 -6.28 1.72
N SER A 139 -3.54 -7.36 2.45
CA SER A 139 -3.97 -7.59 3.83
C SER A 139 -3.22 -6.70 4.83
N SER A 140 -1.97 -6.37 4.53
CA SER A 140 -1.12 -5.50 5.36
C SER A 140 -0.57 -4.37 4.48
N PRO A 141 -0.58 -3.11 4.96
CA PRO A 141 0.13 -2.04 4.26
C PRO A 141 1.64 -2.29 4.28
N ASN A 142 2.20 -3.04 5.23
CA ASN A 142 3.63 -3.28 5.24
C ASN A 142 3.97 -4.47 4.32
N PRO A 143 4.68 -4.26 3.19
CA PRO A 143 5.41 -5.36 2.60
C PRO A 143 6.38 -5.85 3.67
N LEU A 144 6.41 -7.15 3.86
CA LEU A 144 7.42 -7.82 4.66
C LEU A 144 8.78 -7.27 4.21
N VAL A 145 9.39 -6.42 5.03
CA VAL A 145 10.81 -6.14 4.93
C VAL A 145 11.44 -7.53 5.00
N PRO A 146 12.18 -8.00 3.97
CA PRO A 146 12.79 -9.31 4.03
C PRO A 146 13.64 -9.33 5.30
N LEU A 147 13.35 -10.28 6.18
CA LEU A 147 13.96 -10.50 7.49
C LEU A 147 15.43 -10.95 7.35
N THR A 148 16.20 -10.29 6.49
CA THR A 148 17.56 -10.63 6.11
C THR A 148 18.59 -9.70 6.75
N SER A 149 18.16 -8.60 7.39
CA SER A 149 19.06 -7.59 7.95
C SER A 149 19.43 -7.77 9.44
N VAL A 150 18.93 -8.79 10.15
CA VAL A 150 19.22 -8.97 11.60
C VAL A 150 20.12 -10.18 11.91
N LEU A 151 20.24 -11.18 11.03
CA LEU A 151 21.08 -12.38 11.29
C LEU A 151 22.57 -12.22 10.94
N GLY A 152 22.99 -11.09 10.34
CA GLY A 152 24.38 -10.89 9.89
C GLY A 152 25.41 -10.60 11.01
N LEU A 153 24.97 -10.21 12.21
CA LEU A 153 25.89 -9.81 13.28
C LEU A 153 26.29 -10.96 14.22
N ALA A 154 25.55 -12.07 14.24
CA ALA A 154 25.87 -13.20 15.12
C ALA A 154 27.03 -14.08 14.59
N SER A 155 27.18 -14.19 13.26
CA SER A 155 28.19 -15.06 12.64
C SER A 155 29.62 -14.50 12.76
N ALA A 156 29.79 -13.17 12.67
CA ALA A 156 31.12 -12.54 12.75
C ALA A 156 31.75 -12.68 14.15
N VAL A 157 30.94 -12.63 15.22
CA VAL A 157 31.43 -12.75 16.60
C VAL A 157 31.93 -14.18 16.87
N VAL A 158 31.23 -15.21 16.35
CA VAL A 158 31.63 -16.60 16.51
C VAL A 158 32.93 -16.91 15.75
N LEU A 159 33.11 -16.36 14.55
CA LEU A 159 34.35 -16.56 13.78
C LEU A 159 35.56 -15.86 14.44
N VAL A 160 35.38 -14.67 15.00
CA VAL A 160 36.45 -13.94 15.74
C VAL A 160 36.80 -14.66 17.05
N LEU A 161 35.83 -15.22 17.76
CA LEU A 161 36.10 -16.01 18.97
C LEU A 161 36.79 -17.34 18.65
N LEU A 162 36.43 -18.01 17.55
CA LEU A 162 37.10 -19.25 17.12
C LEU A 162 38.53 -18.99 16.64
N LEU A 163 38.80 -17.89 15.93
CA LEU A 163 40.16 -17.51 15.51
C LEU A 163 41.06 -17.10 16.70
N ARG A 164 40.47 -16.58 17.78
CA ARG A 164 41.20 -16.31 19.04
C ARG A 164 41.51 -17.57 19.86
N SER A 165 40.82 -18.69 19.58
CA SER A 165 40.98 -19.94 20.33
C SER A 165 42.06 -20.85 19.77
N THR A 166 42.51 -20.61 18.52
CA THR A 166 43.51 -21.44 17.82
C THR A 166 44.94 -20.86 17.89
N THR A 167 45.12 -19.73 18.60
CA THR A 167 46.41 -19.04 18.73
C THR A 167 46.96 -19.00 20.16
N PHE A 168 46.60 -20.00 20.99
CA PHE A 168 47.26 -20.27 22.27
C PHE A 168 47.64 -21.74 22.39
#